data_AF-A0A965U088-F1
#
_entry.id   AF-A0A965U088-F1
#
_cell.length_a   1.000
_cell.length_b   1.000
_cell.length_c   1.000
_cell.angle_alpha   90.00
_cell.angle_beta   90.00
_cell.angle_gamma   90.00
#
_symmetry.space_group_name_H-M   'P 1'
#
loop_
_entity.id
_entity.type
_entity.pdbx_description
1 polymer ?
#
loop_
_entity_poly.entity_id
_entity_poly.type
_entity_poly.pdbx_seq_one_letter_code
_entity_poly.pdbx_strand_id
1 'polypeptide(L)'
;MSAAASFECINIDITEFSGKKRHTPAKVGPGKVQPLWVIARVPAETPPGTYRGECTVNIKGHADTVIPLEITVDGEVLEDGGVSDAYRLARLAWLNSTIGLDDTVPAPFRPIEFDGRNLKVAMGEAALGDSGLPEKISVNGHRILAGAPEFKLFGKGFNTVFQHNGVKITKEGNDRTEWQASGQNNDIKYRLDGAVESDGMFEYALSLTPERNIT
;
A
#
# COMPACT_ATOMS: atom_id res chain seq x y z
N MET A 1 2.68 27.46 -8.60
CA MET A 1 3.35 26.85 -7.43
C MET A 1 4.54 27.73 -7.07
N SER A 2 4.85 27.99 -5.79
CA SER A 2 6.08 28.73 -5.45
C SER A 2 7.30 27.83 -5.66
N ALA A 3 8.45 28.40 -6.00
CA ALA A 3 9.69 27.63 -6.23
C ALA A 3 10.12 26.80 -4.99
N ALA A 4 9.78 27.24 -3.78
CA ALA A 4 10.04 26.50 -2.55
C ALA A 4 9.22 25.20 -2.41
N ALA A 5 8.02 25.14 -3.00
CA ALA A 5 7.17 23.94 -2.95
C ALA A 5 7.71 22.77 -3.79
N SER A 6 8.74 23.02 -4.61
CA SER A 6 9.44 22.01 -5.40
C SER A 6 10.56 21.29 -4.65
N PHE A 7 10.91 21.72 -3.44
CA PHE A 7 11.98 21.10 -2.64
C PHE A 7 11.41 20.37 -1.43
N GLU A 8 11.95 19.19 -1.15
CA GLU A 8 11.55 18.35 -0.03
C GLU A 8 12.76 17.68 0.59
N CYS A 9 12.99 17.84 1.89
CA CYS A 9 14.07 17.18 2.59
C CYS A 9 13.55 15.92 3.29
N ILE A 10 13.88 14.73 2.78
CA ILE A 10 13.27 13.48 3.25
C ILE A 10 13.59 13.15 4.72
N ASN A 11 14.62 13.77 5.28
CA ASN A 11 15.04 13.55 6.66
C ASN A 11 14.25 14.36 7.68
N ILE A 12 13.63 15.47 7.27
CA ILE A 12 12.98 16.42 8.18
C ILE A 12 11.55 16.76 7.77
N ASP A 13 11.20 16.66 6.49
CA ASP A 13 9.83 16.83 5.99
C ASP A 13 9.17 15.46 5.91
N ILE A 14 8.60 14.98 7.00
CA ILE A 14 8.10 13.60 7.11
C ILE A 14 6.62 13.53 6.72
N THR A 15 6.26 12.56 5.88
CA THR A 15 4.86 12.11 5.72
C THR A 15 4.66 10.84 6.54
N GLU A 16 3.80 10.90 7.55
CA GLU A 16 3.45 9.74 8.38
C GLU A 16 2.62 8.73 7.57
N PHE A 17 2.51 7.49 8.05
CA PHE A 17 1.66 6.45 7.43
C PHE A 17 0.19 6.87 7.29
N SER A 18 -0.26 7.84 8.09
CA SER A 18 -1.61 8.43 8.02
C SER A 18 -1.76 9.48 6.91
N GLY A 19 -0.68 9.79 6.18
CA GLY A 19 -0.61 10.89 5.21
C GLY A 19 -0.37 12.26 5.84
N LYS A 20 -0.33 12.34 7.18
CA LYS A 20 -0.08 13.60 7.88
C LYS A 20 1.37 14.05 7.68
N LYS A 21 1.54 15.25 7.15
CA LYS A 21 2.84 15.89 7.00
C LYS A 21 3.30 16.56 8.29
N ARG A 22 4.59 16.45 8.59
CA ARG A 22 5.23 17.05 9.75
C ARG A 22 6.67 17.44 9.45
N HIS A 23 7.04 18.67 9.81
CA HIS A 23 8.45 19.07 9.84
C HIS A 23 9.08 18.71 11.20
N THR A 24 10.11 17.88 11.19
CA THR A 24 10.84 17.40 12.36
C THR A 24 12.32 17.74 12.22
N PRO A 25 12.84 18.77 12.90
CA PRO A 25 14.24 19.13 12.82
C PRO A 25 15.16 17.97 13.18
N ALA A 26 16.25 17.81 12.42
CA ALA A 26 17.26 16.80 12.71
C ALA A 26 17.96 17.07 14.06
N LYS A 27 18.24 16.00 14.81
CA LYS A 27 18.99 16.06 16.07
C LYS A 27 20.36 15.42 15.88
N VAL A 28 21.40 16.23 15.96
CA VAL A 28 22.79 15.78 15.74
C VAL A 28 23.53 15.77 17.08
N GLY A 29 24.03 14.59 17.47
CA GLY A 29 24.82 14.45 18.69
C GLY A 29 26.26 14.96 18.54
N PRO A 30 26.98 15.21 19.65
CA PRO A 30 28.38 15.62 19.60
C PRO A 30 29.25 14.66 18.78
N GLY A 31 30.08 15.21 17.89
CA GLY A 31 30.98 14.44 17.03
C GLY A 31 30.28 13.58 15.96
N LYS A 32 28.98 13.80 15.72
CA LYS A 32 28.22 13.10 14.68
C LYS A 32 27.98 13.99 13.47
N VAL A 33 27.82 13.35 12.32
CA VAL A 33 27.42 13.97 11.05
C VAL A 33 26.05 13.43 10.69
N GLN A 34 25.14 14.31 10.29
CA GLN A 34 23.83 13.95 9.75
C GLN A 34 23.72 14.45 8.30
N PRO A 35 23.71 13.56 7.30
CA PRO A 35 23.38 13.96 5.93
C PRO A 35 21.89 14.35 5.86
N LEU A 36 21.61 15.40 5.09
CA LEU A 36 20.26 15.80 4.70
C LEU A 36 20.11 15.61 3.20
N TRP A 37 19.08 14.90 2.78
CA TRP A 37 18.80 14.59 1.39
C TRP A 37 17.60 15.39 0.92
N VAL A 38 17.84 16.29 -0.04
CA VAL A 38 16.84 17.19 -0.58
C VAL A 38 16.49 16.77 -2.01
N ILE A 39 15.21 16.53 -2.25
CA ILE A 39 14.66 16.25 -3.57
C ILE A 39 14.19 17.57 -4.17
N ALA A 40 14.68 17.89 -5.36
CA ALA A 40 14.23 19.03 -6.15
C ALA A 40 13.38 18.52 -7.32
N ARG A 41 12.08 18.78 -7.29
CA ARG A 41 11.14 18.43 -8.37
C ARG A 41 11.06 19.60 -9.35
N VAL A 42 11.64 19.44 -10.52
CA VAL A 42 11.55 20.42 -11.61
C VAL A 42 10.23 20.19 -12.37
N PRO A 43 9.29 21.15 -12.38
CA PRO A 43 8.05 21.03 -13.16
C PRO A 43 8.33 20.85 -14.66
N ALA A 44 7.50 20.08 -15.35
CA ALA A 44 7.66 19.75 -16.77
C ALA A 44 7.63 20.98 -17.69
N GLU A 45 6.90 22.02 -17.27
CA GLU A 45 6.77 23.30 -17.95
C GLU A 45 7.95 24.26 -17.71
N THR A 46 8.96 23.85 -16.93
CA THR A 46 10.12 24.70 -16.62
C THR A 46 10.98 24.91 -17.88
N PRO A 47 11.15 26.15 -18.36
CA PRO A 47 12.01 26.41 -19.51
C PRO A 47 13.46 25.98 -19.25
N PRO A 48 14.19 25.53 -20.29
CA PRO A 48 15.62 25.32 -20.18
C PRO A 48 16.35 26.59 -19.74
N GLY A 49 17.35 26.44 -18.87
CA GLY A 49 18.14 27.56 -18.36
C GLY A 49 18.77 27.29 -17.00
N THR A 50 19.62 28.23 -16.57
CA THR A 50 20.27 28.18 -15.26
C THR A 50 19.49 28.98 -14.23
N TYR A 51 19.04 28.30 -13.19
CA TYR A 51 18.32 28.86 -12.05
C TYR A 51 19.25 28.94 -10.86
N ARG A 52 19.24 30.09 -10.18
CA ARG A 52 20.06 30.33 -8.97
C ARG A 52 19.15 30.64 -7.80
N GLY A 53 19.53 30.12 -6.63
CA GLY A 53 18.85 30.34 -5.38
C GLY A 53 19.79 30.07 -4.21
N GLU A 54 19.20 29.91 -3.03
CA GLU A 54 19.93 29.62 -1.81
C GLU A 54 19.16 28.62 -0.95
N CYS A 55 19.92 27.80 -0.22
CA CYS A 55 19.43 26.92 0.82
C CYS A 55 19.97 27.40 2.16
N THR A 56 19.09 27.62 3.13
CA THR A 56 19.46 28.11 4.45
C THR A 56 19.38 26.98 5.47
N VAL A 57 20.48 26.73 6.16
CA VAL A 57 20.55 25.80 7.29
C VAL A 57 20.44 26.59 8.58
N ASN A 58 19.33 26.41 9.28
CA ASN A 58 19.10 26.99 10.61
C ASN A 58 19.50 25.99 11.70
N ILE A 59 20.33 26.43 12.64
CA ILE A 59 20.67 25.68 13.85
C ILE A 59 20.29 26.53 15.04
N LYS A 60 19.44 25.98 15.92
CA LYS A 60 18.93 26.70 17.09
C LYS A 60 20.08 27.28 17.93
N GLY A 61 20.07 28.60 18.13
CA GLY A 61 21.07 29.31 18.93
C GLY A 61 22.36 29.67 18.17
N HIS A 62 22.41 29.41 16.86
CA HIS A 62 23.53 29.78 16.00
C HIS A 62 23.04 30.65 14.84
N ALA A 63 23.98 31.36 14.19
CA ALA A 63 23.68 32.10 12.98
C ALA A 63 23.35 31.14 11.82
N ASP A 64 22.44 31.57 10.95
CA ASP A 64 22.08 30.83 9.76
C ASP A 64 23.27 30.65 8.83
N THR A 65 23.37 29.47 8.23
CA THR A 65 24.33 29.20 7.16
C THR A 65 23.60 29.20 5.83
N VAL A 66 23.98 30.10 4.93
CA VAL A 66 23.40 30.21 3.59
C VAL A 66 24.31 29.50 2.59
N ILE A 67 23.72 28.59 1.82
CA ILE A 67 24.40 27.79 0.80
C ILE A 67 23.84 28.20 -0.56
N PRO A 68 24.63 28.81 -1.46
CA PRO A 68 24.16 29.13 -2.81
C PRO A 68 23.90 27.83 -3.59
N LEU A 69 22.80 27.83 -4.35
CA LEU A 69 22.39 26.72 -5.21
C LEU A 69 22.29 27.20 -6.66
N GLU A 70 22.76 26.36 -7.58
CA GLU A 70 22.60 26.55 -9.02
C GLU A 70 22.08 25.25 -9.63
N ILE A 71 20.98 25.32 -10.37
CA ILE A 71 20.34 24.20 -11.06
C ILE A 71 20.23 24.58 -12.53
N THR A 72 20.81 23.77 -13.41
CA THR A 72 20.61 23.91 -14.86
C THR A 72 19.54 22.93 -15.31
N VAL A 73 18.46 23.46 -15.88
CA VAL A 73 17.39 22.70 -16.50
C VAL A 73 17.69 22.60 -17.99
N ASP A 74 17.79 21.37 -18.49
CA ASP A 74 18.08 21.06 -19.89
C ASP A 74 17.57 19.65 -20.23
N GLY A 75 17.57 19.31 -21.51
CA GLY A 75 17.17 18.01 -22.04
C GLY A 75 15.65 17.84 -22.20
N GLU A 76 15.25 16.59 -22.42
CA GLU A 76 13.84 16.23 -22.58
C GLU A 76 13.15 16.04 -21.22
N VAL A 77 11.85 16.34 -21.19
CA VAL A 77 11.01 16.10 -20.02
C VAL A 77 10.91 14.59 -19.78
N LEU A 78 11.25 14.16 -18.56
CA LEU A 78 11.03 12.79 -18.11
C LEU A 78 9.58 12.65 -17.65
N GLU A 79 8.75 11.95 -18.42
CA GLU A 79 7.30 11.79 -18.14
C GLU A 79 7.02 11.23 -16.74
N ASP A 80 7.88 10.35 -16.23
CA ASP A 80 7.77 9.71 -14.93
C ASP A 80 8.59 10.43 -13.83
N GLY A 81 9.14 11.61 -14.12
CA GLY A 81 10.01 12.35 -13.19
C GLY A 81 11.36 11.66 -12.92
N GLY A 82 11.77 10.71 -13.76
CA GLY A 82 13.03 9.97 -13.65
C GLY A 82 12.99 8.75 -12.75
N VAL A 83 11.80 8.29 -12.33
CA VAL A 83 11.66 7.11 -11.47
C VAL A 83 11.99 5.79 -12.17
N SER A 84 12.01 5.74 -13.50
CA SER A 84 12.44 4.58 -14.29
C SER A 84 13.95 4.32 -14.19
N ASP A 85 14.76 5.36 -14.06
CA ASP A 85 16.22 5.28 -13.96
C ASP A 85 16.68 5.22 -12.50
N ALA A 86 17.14 4.04 -12.07
CA ALA A 86 17.58 3.79 -10.70
C ALA A 86 18.77 4.68 -10.29
N TYR A 87 19.62 5.09 -11.23
CA TYR A 87 20.80 5.91 -10.93
C TYR A 87 20.42 7.32 -10.45
N ARG A 88 19.26 7.84 -10.87
CA ARG A 88 18.77 9.18 -10.49
C ARG A 88 18.24 9.27 -9.07
N LEU A 89 17.99 8.12 -8.42
CA LEU A 89 17.42 8.02 -7.08
C LEU A 89 16.09 8.77 -6.90
N ALA A 90 15.35 9.05 -7.99
CA ALA A 90 14.08 9.79 -7.96
C ALA A 90 13.00 9.07 -7.12
N ARG A 91 13.11 7.74 -6.97
CA ARG A 91 12.23 6.93 -6.10
C ARG A 91 12.32 7.29 -4.62
N LEU A 92 13.34 8.03 -4.17
CA LEU A 92 13.39 8.54 -2.78
C LEU A 92 12.20 9.46 -2.46
N ALA A 93 11.56 10.05 -3.47
CA ALA A 93 10.33 10.83 -3.30
C ALA A 93 9.15 10.00 -2.80
N TRP A 94 9.22 8.67 -2.90
CA TRP A 94 8.17 7.77 -2.39
C TRP A 94 8.13 7.72 -0.87
N LEU A 95 9.26 7.96 -0.18
CA LEU A 95 9.34 7.88 1.28
C LEU A 95 8.40 8.85 1.99
N ASN A 96 8.09 9.98 1.35
CA ASN A 96 7.17 10.99 1.87
C ASN A 96 5.92 11.18 0.99
N SER A 97 5.64 10.22 0.12
CA SER A 97 4.47 10.26 -0.74
C SER A 97 3.19 9.92 0.03
N THR A 98 2.07 10.47 -0.42
CA THR A 98 0.72 10.05 0.01
C THR A 98 0.07 9.10 -1.00
N ILE A 99 0.78 8.72 -2.06
CA ILE A 99 0.30 7.74 -3.04
C ILE A 99 0.10 6.39 -2.34
N GLY A 100 -1.03 5.75 -2.59
CA GLY A 100 -1.40 4.47 -1.97
C GLY A 100 -2.00 4.59 -0.56
N LEU A 101 -2.35 5.79 -0.11
CA LEU A 101 -3.07 6.00 1.16
C LEU A 101 -4.59 6.12 1.00
N ASP A 102 -5.07 6.45 -0.19
CA ASP A 102 -6.48 6.50 -0.49
C ASP A 102 -6.90 5.27 -1.31
N ASP A 103 -8.20 5.02 -1.40
CA ASP A 103 -8.79 3.90 -2.15
C ASP A 103 -8.76 4.17 -3.69
N THR A 104 -7.85 5.02 -4.19
CA THR A 104 -7.68 5.28 -5.62
C THR A 104 -6.82 4.19 -6.23
N VAL A 105 -7.38 3.44 -7.17
CA VAL A 105 -6.64 2.42 -7.91
C VAL A 105 -5.59 3.09 -8.80
N PRO A 106 -4.29 2.83 -8.59
CA PRO A 106 -3.25 3.44 -9.41
C PRO A 106 -3.17 2.77 -10.78
N ALA A 107 -2.97 3.56 -11.83
CA ALA A 107 -2.70 3.00 -13.16
C ALA A 107 -1.40 2.15 -13.14
N PRO A 108 -1.33 1.03 -13.89
CA PRO A 108 -2.32 0.51 -14.84
C PRO A 108 -3.34 -0.47 -14.23
N PHE A 109 -3.41 -0.60 -12.90
CA PHE A 109 -4.40 -1.46 -12.26
C PHE A 109 -5.81 -0.93 -12.51
N ARG A 110 -6.80 -1.82 -12.37
CA ARG A 110 -8.21 -1.54 -12.65
C ARG A 110 -9.03 -1.78 -11.39
N PRO A 111 -10.16 -1.06 -11.22
CA PRO A 111 -11.10 -1.32 -10.14
C PRO A 111 -11.46 -2.80 -10.03
N ILE A 112 -11.62 -3.26 -8.80
CA ILE A 112 -12.14 -4.60 -8.51
C ILE A 112 -13.53 -4.71 -9.15
N GLU A 113 -13.76 -5.73 -9.96
CA GLU A 113 -15.11 -6.10 -10.38
C GLU A 113 -15.58 -7.24 -9.48
N PHE A 114 -16.76 -7.09 -8.88
CA PHE A 114 -17.29 -8.09 -7.97
C PHE A 114 -18.82 -8.25 -8.10
N ASP A 115 -19.30 -9.49 -8.17
CA ASP A 115 -20.72 -9.81 -8.38
C ASP A 115 -21.38 -10.57 -7.22
N GLY A 116 -20.74 -10.57 -6.05
CA GLY A 116 -21.17 -11.35 -4.88
C GLY A 116 -20.44 -12.68 -4.73
N ARG A 117 -19.82 -13.21 -5.79
CA ARG A 117 -19.04 -14.45 -5.73
C ARG A 117 -17.73 -14.38 -6.52
N ASN A 118 -17.77 -13.81 -7.72
CA ASN A 118 -16.62 -13.70 -8.62
C ASN A 118 -15.94 -12.36 -8.42
N LEU A 119 -14.66 -12.41 -8.09
CA LEU A 119 -13.75 -11.28 -7.97
C LEU A 119 -12.87 -11.22 -9.21
N LYS A 120 -12.73 -10.03 -9.78
CA LYS A 120 -11.74 -9.75 -10.81
C LYS A 120 -10.90 -8.57 -10.40
N VAL A 121 -9.60 -8.80 -10.38
CA VAL A 121 -8.56 -7.81 -10.13
C VAL A 121 -7.68 -7.71 -11.36
N ALA A 122 -6.80 -6.73 -11.40
CA ALA A 122 -5.92 -6.54 -12.55
C ALA A 122 -4.99 -7.75 -12.80
N MET A 123 -4.58 -8.46 -11.75
CA MET A 123 -3.68 -9.61 -11.87
C MET A 123 -4.37 -10.97 -12.09
N GLY A 124 -5.70 -11.04 -11.98
CA GLY A 124 -6.39 -12.33 -12.05
C GLY A 124 -7.85 -12.30 -11.60
N GLU A 125 -8.42 -13.49 -11.51
CA GLU A 125 -9.82 -13.71 -11.18
C GLU A 125 -9.93 -14.79 -10.09
N ALA A 126 -10.83 -14.58 -9.14
CA ALA A 126 -11.15 -15.56 -8.11
C ALA A 126 -12.66 -15.78 -8.01
N ALA A 127 -13.08 -16.96 -7.59
CA ALA A 127 -14.46 -17.22 -7.19
C ALA A 127 -14.44 -17.61 -5.72
N LEU A 128 -15.27 -16.97 -4.90
CA LEU A 128 -15.45 -17.33 -3.50
C LEU A 128 -16.39 -18.53 -3.38
N GLY A 129 -16.05 -19.45 -2.49
CA GLY A 129 -16.97 -20.48 -2.03
C GLY A 129 -17.77 -20.01 -0.82
N ASP A 130 -18.75 -20.81 -0.39
CA ASP A 130 -19.61 -20.47 0.76
C ASP A 130 -18.84 -20.33 2.07
N SER A 131 -17.62 -20.89 2.13
CA SER A 131 -16.72 -20.74 3.27
C SER A 131 -16.11 -19.34 3.41
N GLY A 132 -16.20 -18.52 2.35
CA GLY A 132 -15.52 -17.24 2.18
C GLY A 132 -14.08 -17.34 1.70
N LEU A 133 -13.55 -18.55 1.51
CA LEU A 133 -12.27 -18.80 0.84
C LEU A 133 -12.48 -18.92 -0.69
N PRO A 134 -11.43 -18.72 -1.51
CA PRO A 134 -11.56 -18.80 -2.95
C PRO A 134 -11.58 -20.28 -3.39
N GLU A 135 -12.68 -20.73 -3.99
CA GLU A 135 -12.79 -22.09 -4.56
C GLU A 135 -12.00 -22.25 -5.87
N LYS A 136 -11.68 -21.11 -6.50
CA LYS A 136 -10.89 -21.00 -7.72
C LYS A 136 -10.13 -19.68 -7.69
N ILE A 137 -8.87 -19.72 -8.08
CA ILE A 137 -8.07 -18.54 -8.46
C ILE A 137 -7.46 -18.84 -9.83
N SER A 138 -7.52 -17.86 -10.74
CA SER A 138 -6.95 -17.94 -12.08
C SER A 138 -6.08 -16.73 -12.37
N VAL A 139 -4.85 -16.98 -12.82
CA VAL A 139 -3.91 -15.94 -13.25
C VAL A 139 -3.53 -16.25 -14.69
N ASN A 140 -3.63 -15.26 -15.58
CA ASN A 140 -3.40 -15.42 -17.02
C ASN A 140 -4.18 -16.60 -17.65
N GLY A 141 -5.42 -16.83 -17.21
CA GLY A 141 -6.26 -17.94 -17.69
C GLY A 141 -5.93 -19.31 -17.09
N HIS A 142 -4.90 -19.42 -16.25
CA HIS A 142 -4.50 -20.68 -15.61
C HIS A 142 -5.01 -20.74 -14.17
N ARG A 143 -5.74 -21.82 -13.85
CA ARG A 143 -6.16 -22.12 -12.47
C ARG A 143 -4.94 -22.52 -11.64
N ILE A 144 -4.75 -21.88 -10.49
CA ILE A 144 -3.60 -22.14 -9.61
C ILE A 144 -3.93 -23.04 -8.41
N LEU A 145 -5.22 -23.20 -8.08
CA LEU A 145 -5.66 -24.08 -7.01
C LEU A 145 -5.98 -25.48 -7.54
N ALA A 146 -5.42 -26.52 -6.92
CA ALA A 146 -5.77 -27.91 -7.23
C ALA A 146 -7.24 -28.25 -6.90
N GLY A 147 -7.83 -27.55 -5.92
CA GLY A 147 -9.20 -27.72 -5.46
C GLY A 147 -9.60 -26.55 -4.55
N ALA A 148 -10.86 -26.50 -4.13
CA ALA A 148 -11.29 -25.50 -3.15
C ALA A 148 -10.60 -25.76 -1.79
N PRO A 149 -10.06 -24.73 -1.11
CA PRO A 149 -9.57 -24.86 0.25
C PRO A 149 -10.69 -25.28 1.20
N GLU A 150 -10.39 -26.18 2.13
CA GLU A 150 -11.34 -26.70 3.10
C GLU A 150 -10.85 -26.43 4.53
N PHE A 151 -11.75 -26.00 5.40
CA PHE A 151 -11.48 -25.97 6.83
C PHE A 151 -11.59 -27.37 7.41
N LYS A 152 -10.48 -27.89 7.97
CA LYS A 152 -10.44 -29.19 8.64
C LYS A 152 -9.90 -29.04 10.06
N LEU A 153 -10.59 -29.67 11.00
CA LEU A 153 -10.12 -29.85 12.37
C LEU A 153 -9.55 -31.25 12.50
N PHE A 154 -8.36 -31.38 13.09
CA PHE A 154 -7.73 -32.67 13.35
C PHE A 154 -7.71 -32.95 14.84
N GLY A 155 -8.26 -34.10 15.26
CA GLY A 155 -8.22 -34.56 16.64
C GLY A 155 -9.16 -35.74 16.91
N LYS A 156 -8.98 -36.39 18.05
CA LYS A 156 -9.75 -37.59 18.43
C LYS A 156 -11.21 -37.21 18.74
N GLY A 157 -12.15 -37.68 17.92
CA GLY A 157 -13.59 -37.47 18.15
C GLY A 157 -14.18 -36.23 17.48
N PHE A 158 -13.41 -35.47 16.69
CA PHE A 158 -13.98 -34.46 15.79
C PHE A 158 -14.40 -35.13 14.48
N ASN A 159 -15.62 -34.87 14.05
CA ASN A 159 -16.06 -35.22 12.69
C ASN A 159 -16.11 -33.93 11.84
N THR A 160 -15.60 -34.03 10.62
CA THR A 160 -14.68 -33.04 10.06
C THR A 160 -15.19 -32.40 8.78
N VAL A 161 -16.35 -31.76 8.84
CA VAL A 161 -16.84 -30.88 7.78
C VAL A 161 -17.62 -29.73 8.41
N PHE A 162 -17.30 -28.50 8.03
CA PHE A 162 -18.10 -27.35 8.41
C PHE A 162 -19.29 -27.20 7.45
N GLN A 163 -20.46 -26.90 7.99
CA GLN A 163 -21.55 -26.33 7.21
C GLN A 163 -21.29 -24.84 7.05
N HIS A 164 -21.33 -24.35 5.82
CA HIS A 164 -21.02 -22.96 5.49
C HIS A 164 -22.31 -22.16 5.28
N ASN A 165 -22.33 -20.92 5.74
CA ASN A 165 -23.49 -20.04 5.67
C ASN A 165 -23.42 -19.02 4.52
N GLY A 166 -22.46 -19.19 3.61
CA GLY A 166 -22.26 -18.29 2.48
C GLY A 166 -21.48 -17.02 2.82
N VAL A 167 -21.36 -16.17 1.81
CA VAL A 167 -20.62 -14.91 1.85
C VAL A 167 -21.59 -13.74 1.92
N LYS A 168 -21.29 -12.76 2.78
CA LYS A 168 -21.99 -11.48 2.88
C LYS A 168 -21.00 -10.34 2.70
N ILE A 169 -21.32 -9.40 1.82
CA ILE A 169 -20.45 -8.27 1.53
C ILE A 169 -20.58 -7.22 2.61
N THR A 170 -19.43 -6.71 3.05
CA THR A 170 -19.33 -5.70 4.11
C THR A 170 -18.83 -4.37 3.56
N LYS A 171 -18.03 -4.39 2.48
CA LYS A 171 -17.60 -3.20 1.73
C LYS A 171 -17.42 -3.56 0.26
N GLU A 172 -18.05 -2.81 -0.63
CA GLU A 172 -17.76 -2.86 -2.08
C GLU A 172 -16.98 -1.60 -2.44
N GLY A 173 -15.80 -1.76 -3.02
CA GLY A 173 -14.90 -0.65 -3.29
C GLY A 173 -13.97 -0.94 -4.45
N ASN A 174 -13.54 0.12 -5.13
CA ASN A 174 -12.70 0.04 -6.32
C ASN A 174 -11.31 -0.54 -6.00
N ASP A 175 -10.70 -0.09 -4.92
CA ASP A 175 -9.37 -0.56 -4.49
C ASP A 175 -9.42 -1.68 -3.47
N ARG A 176 -10.45 -1.72 -2.61
CA ARG A 176 -10.62 -2.75 -1.59
C ARG A 176 -12.07 -3.17 -1.47
N THR A 177 -12.32 -4.47 -1.59
CA THR A 177 -13.62 -5.12 -1.38
C THR A 177 -13.53 -6.13 -0.25
N GLU A 178 -14.51 -6.11 0.65
CA GLU A 178 -14.53 -6.89 1.89
C GLU A 178 -15.81 -7.69 2.04
N TRP A 179 -15.67 -8.87 2.64
CA TRP A 179 -16.77 -9.77 2.93
C TRP A 179 -16.60 -10.48 4.27
N GLN A 180 -17.71 -11.03 4.74
CA GLN A 180 -17.75 -11.91 5.88
C GLN A 180 -18.39 -13.23 5.48
N ALA A 181 -17.83 -14.33 5.96
CA ALA A 181 -18.42 -15.65 5.89
C ALA A 181 -18.44 -16.29 7.27
N SER A 182 -19.30 -17.28 7.45
CA SER A 182 -19.36 -18.04 8.69
C SER A 182 -19.72 -19.48 8.40
N GLY A 183 -19.45 -20.34 9.36
CA GLY A 183 -19.88 -21.72 9.31
C GLY A 183 -19.71 -22.39 10.65
N GLN A 184 -20.21 -23.61 10.76
CA GLN A 184 -20.18 -24.35 12.00
C GLN A 184 -20.16 -25.86 11.77
N ASN A 185 -19.64 -26.57 12.75
CA ASN A 185 -19.94 -27.98 12.95
C ASN A 185 -20.50 -28.17 14.37
N ASN A 186 -20.54 -29.41 14.87
CA ASN A 186 -21.07 -29.71 16.20
C ASN A 186 -20.18 -29.19 17.35
N ASP A 187 -18.95 -28.76 17.06
CA ASP A 187 -17.93 -28.47 18.06
C ASP A 187 -17.49 -27.01 18.04
N ILE A 188 -17.46 -26.38 16.86
CA ILE A 188 -16.86 -25.08 16.60
C ILE A 188 -17.74 -24.30 15.60
N LYS A 189 -17.94 -23.02 15.89
CA LYS A 189 -18.32 -21.99 14.92
C LYS A 189 -17.10 -21.23 14.45
N TYR A 190 -17.07 -20.82 13.19
CA TYR A 190 -16.09 -19.86 12.71
C TYR A 190 -16.76 -18.64 12.08
N ARG A 191 -16.03 -17.53 12.14
CA ARG A 191 -16.27 -16.33 11.35
C ARG A 191 -14.99 -16.02 10.58
N LEU A 192 -15.13 -15.76 9.30
CA LEU A 192 -14.05 -15.34 8.42
C LEU A 192 -14.37 -13.93 7.92
N ASP A 193 -13.51 -12.97 8.24
CA ASP A 193 -13.52 -11.64 7.66
C ASP A 193 -12.46 -11.65 6.53
N GLY A 194 -12.89 -11.45 5.29
CA GLY A 194 -12.05 -11.51 4.10
C GLY A 194 -12.01 -10.19 3.35
N ALA A 195 -10.89 -9.90 2.69
CA ALA A 195 -10.75 -8.75 1.82
C ALA A 195 -9.86 -9.08 0.62
N VAL A 196 -10.05 -8.33 -0.47
CA VAL A 196 -9.11 -8.30 -1.58
C VAL A 196 -8.84 -6.84 -1.97
N GLU A 197 -7.60 -6.57 -2.34
CA GLU A 197 -7.15 -5.28 -2.90
C GLU A 197 -6.98 -5.36 -4.43
N SER A 198 -6.99 -4.21 -5.11
CA SER A 198 -6.97 -4.14 -6.59
C SER A 198 -5.70 -4.74 -7.22
N ASP A 199 -4.62 -4.82 -6.43
CA ASP A 199 -3.36 -5.47 -6.77
C ASP A 199 -3.40 -7.01 -6.63
N GLY A 200 -4.51 -7.56 -6.13
CA GLY A 200 -4.72 -8.99 -5.93
C GLY A 200 -4.22 -9.53 -4.59
N MET A 201 -3.86 -8.68 -3.63
CA MET A 201 -3.60 -9.10 -2.26
C MET A 201 -4.90 -9.53 -1.57
N PHE A 202 -4.92 -10.75 -1.04
CA PHE A 202 -6.02 -11.26 -0.22
C PHE A 202 -5.67 -11.21 1.26
N GLU A 203 -6.58 -10.72 2.08
CA GLU A 203 -6.48 -10.72 3.54
C GLU A 203 -7.60 -11.57 4.14
N TYR A 204 -7.27 -12.39 5.13
CA TYR A 204 -8.23 -13.22 5.84
C TYR A 204 -7.96 -13.19 7.35
N ALA A 205 -9.00 -12.91 8.13
CA ALA A 205 -9.00 -13.06 9.58
C ALA A 205 -10.04 -14.13 9.97
N LEU A 206 -9.57 -15.24 10.56
CA LEU A 206 -10.41 -16.35 11.00
C LEU A 206 -10.56 -16.32 12.53
N SER A 207 -11.79 -16.21 13.01
CA SER A 207 -12.16 -16.37 14.42
C SER A 207 -12.84 -17.72 14.63
N LEU A 208 -12.44 -18.45 15.66
CA LEU A 208 -13.01 -19.75 16.05
C LEU A 208 -13.64 -19.65 17.43
N THR A 209 -14.86 -20.14 17.58
CA THR A 209 -15.61 -20.18 18.84
C THR A 209 -16.04 -21.62 19.13
N PRO A 210 -15.64 -22.20 20.27
CA PRO A 210 -16.12 -23.52 20.66
C PRO A 210 -17.60 -23.46 21.09
N GLU A 211 -18.39 -24.44 20.65
CA GLU A 211 -19.81 -24.60 21.03
C GLU A 211 -20.00 -25.47 22.28
N ARG A 212 -18.94 -26.17 22.69
CA ARG A 212 -18.86 -26.97 23.92
C ARG A 212 -17.46 -26.89 24.49
N ASN A 213 -17.27 -27.37 25.72
CA ASN A 213 -15.92 -27.56 26.25
C ASN A 213 -15.18 -28.58 25.38
N ILE A 214 -14.07 -28.14 24.82
CA ILE A 214 -13.18 -28.94 24.00
C ILE A 214 -11.98 -29.32 24.88
N THR A 215 -11.99 -30.55 25.40
CA THR A 215 -10.92 -31.16 26.20
C THR A 215 -10.40 -32.43 25.53
#